data_AF-A0A4D6HDC8-F1
#
_entry.id   AF-A0A4D6HDC8-F1
#
_cell.length_a   1.000
_cell.length_b   1.000
_cell.length_c   1.000
_cell.angle_alpha   90.00
_cell.angle_beta   90.00
_cell.angle_gamma   90.00
#
_symmetry.space_group_name_H-M   'P 1'
#
loop_
_entity.id
_entity.type
_entity.pdbx_description
1 polymer ?
#
loop_
_entity_poly.entity_id
_entity_poly.type
_entity_poly.pdbx_seq_one_letter_code
_entity_poly.pdbx_strand_id
1 'polypeptide(L)'
;MKAKTHISDRQFRHDDRGVSEVLGAILVFALLILLLVLIQVNAVPAANEQVEFEHNQRVVQDFQSLQDGLFRTSATGQEAAIPVETGISYPPRFFLLNPGPATGTIRTTGQQPLTIENAQSSGNVGDFWTGDRRTYATTGLAYRPDYNELQSAGTLHLEHSMVYRNFEGGNRYFDDPTSFIDGNRIRLTLLTGNVSRGGLSTSVELAPISHQRRTITIEDDGDPITIEFQTELDTPTLRNEIFDVNTTRVEKITKTGNTATMILEDGTYELTMSKIRVGSSSVEQPDAAYITDIDGNNTAVAEGTSLQLSAEVRDSFNNPVSDVDVTGTIESGPGSLEPTGTIQTDSEGKVTFQYDAPENVDGAQTVEALVEIGDGSGGVATERRVRFDLTIVDSDQSGSDSDDSSSDVNPYGPNTVQLEDAVIVENDRGTSRGNDDVQVIQVTFSNTHTDKDIDIDRARLVMYASRNQQGGGHARGPPAKALVYDTEESVGESYELIRSGDYAVTNVSDSDKLDSLTRNGGQQTYTFEMVDNSGDNFEPLQGEWFSLVLEFDDQRVTYLITPRL
;
A
#
# COMPACT_ATOMS: atom_id res chain seq x y z
N MET A 1 42.12 115.13 52.46
CA MET A 1 41.95 113.77 53.03
C MET A 1 40.60 113.24 52.56
N LYS A 2 40.57 111.97 52.10
CA LYS A 2 39.44 111.13 51.67
C LYS A 2 38.90 111.24 50.23
N ALA A 3 38.81 110.03 49.66
CA ALA A 3 38.45 109.61 48.32
C ALA A 3 36.97 109.21 48.18
N LYS A 4 36.54 108.97 46.93
CA LYS A 4 35.52 108.01 46.40
C LYS A 4 35.01 108.52 45.03
N THR A 5 34.70 107.77 43.96
CA THR A 5 34.72 106.35 43.58
C THR A 5 34.52 106.30 42.05
N HIS A 6 35.14 105.33 41.37
CA HIS A 6 34.88 104.98 39.96
C HIS A 6 33.47 104.43 39.71
N ILE A 7 32.81 104.84 38.62
CA ILE A 7 31.83 103.99 37.92
C ILE A 7 32.16 104.06 36.43
N SER A 8 32.55 102.91 35.87
CA SER A 8 32.76 102.68 34.45
C SER A 8 31.43 102.19 33.86
N ASP A 9 30.87 102.95 32.94
CA ASP A 9 29.76 102.49 32.10
C ASP A 9 30.33 101.53 31.04
N ARG A 10 30.10 100.22 31.21
CA ARG A 10 30.30 99.24 30.15
C ARG A 10 28.96 99.06 29.43
N GLN A 11 28.86 99.62 28.23
CA GLN A 11 27.85 99.23 27.25
C GLN A 11 27.99 97.73 26.94
N PHE A 12 26.96 96.95 27.26
CA PHE A 12 26.78 95.60 26.74
C PHE A 12 26.52 95.71 25.23
N ARG A 13 27.54 95.51 24.40
CA ARG A 13 27.35 95.11 23.01
C ARG A 13 26.71 93.72 23.03
N HIS A 14 25.45 93.61 22.62
CA HIS A 14 24.86 92.31 22.25
C HIS A 14 25.65 91.77 21.05
N ASP A 15 26.08 90.51 21.18
CA ASP A 15 26.87 89.79 20.20
C ASP A 15 25.95 88.87 19.40
N ASP A 16 25.33 89.40 18.33
CA ASP A 16 24.39 88.66 17.46
C ASP A 16 25.10 87.60 16.58
N ARG A 17 26.42 87.44 16.72
CA ARG A 17 27.22 86.49 15.93
C ARG A 17 26.97 85.02 16.31
N GLY A 18 26.46 84.75 17.50
CA GLY A 18 26.07 83.38 17.90
C GLY A 18 24.74 82.90 17.33
N VAL A 19 23.92 83.80 16.76
CA VAL A 19 22.56 83.46 16.30
C VAL A 19 22.57 82.76 14.94
N SER A 20 23.52 83.09 14.06
CA SER A 20 23.61 82.50 12.71
C SER A 20 24.11 81.05 12.73
N GLU A 21 25.13 80.74 13.54
CA GLU A 21 25.65 79.38 13.74
C GLU A 21 24.58 78.47 14.37
N VAL A 22 23.83 78.97 15.35
CA VAL A 22 22.74 78.22 15.99
C VAL A 22 21.60 77.96 14.99
N LEU A 23 21.23 78.97 14.20
CA LEU A 23 20.18 78.81 13.18
C LEU A 23 20.60 77.83 12.08
N GLY A 24 21.87 77.87 11.66
CA GLY A 24 22.45 76.91 10.72
C GLY A 24 22.46 75.48 11.27
N ALA A 25 22.84 75.29 12.54
CA ALA A 25 22.82 73.99 13.20
C ALA A 25 21.40 73.41 13.34
N ILE A 26 20.41 74.23 13.70
CA ILE A 26 19.00 73.81 13.77
C ILE A 26 18.49 73.40 12.39
N LEU A 27 18.85 74.14 11.34
CA LEU A 27 18.41 73.84 9.97
C LEU A 27 19.04 72.55 9.43
N VAL A 28 20.33 72.33 9.68
CA VAL A 28 21.01 71.06 9.33
C VAL A 28 20.42 69.90 10.12
N PHE A 29 20.16 70.07 11.41
CA PHE A 29 19.51 69.05 12.23
C PHE A 29 18.10 68.74 11.74
N ALA A 30 17.29 69.75 11.42
CA ALA A 30 15.96 69.57 10.85
C ALA A 30 16.02 68.84 9.50
N LEU A 31 17.01 69.15 8.65
CA LEU A 31 17.24 68.44 7.39
C LEU A 31 17.61 66.97 7.61
N LEU A 32 18.46 66.66 8.60
CA LEU A 32 18.81 65.29 8.96
C LEU A 32 17.60 64.51 9.48
N ILE A 33 16.76 65.11 10.31
CA ILE A 33 15.52 64.48 10.78
C ILE A 33 14.54 64.27 9.61
N LEU A 34 14.42 65.23 8.69
CA LEU A 34 13.58 65.08 7.50
C LEU A 34 14.09 63.94 6.60
N LEU A 35 15.39 63.82 6.41
CA LEU A 35 16.00 62.70 5.70
C LEU A 35 15.72 61.37 6.41
N LEU A 36 15.84 61.34 7.74
CA LEU A 36 15.55 60.16 8.55
C LEU A 36 14.08 59.73 8.39
N VAL A 37 13.14 60.68 8.42
CA VAL A 37 11.72 60.43 8.20
C VAL A 37 11.47 59.89 6.78
N LEU A 38 12.12 60.44 5.76
CA LEU A 38 11.99 59.94 4.38
C LEU A 38 12.49 58.48 4.25
N ILE A 39 13.61 58.15 4.90
CA ILE A 39 14.13 56.78 4.96
C ILE A 39 13.14 55.87 5.71
N GLN A 40 12.61 56.33 6.85
CA GLN A 40 11.66 55.57 7.66
C GLN A 40 10.35 55.26 6.94
N VAL A 41 9.87 56.16 6.07
CA VAL A 41 8.59 56.02 5.37
C VAL A 41 8.70 55.23 4.06
N ASN A 42 9.89 55.19 3.43
CA ASN A 42 10.04 54.54 2.11
C ASN A 42 11.04 53.38 2.13
N ALA A 43 12.24 53.59 2.65
CA ALA A 43 13.31 52.60 2.59
C ALA A 43 13.18 51.50 3.65
N VAL A 44 12.60 51.81 4.82
CA VAL A 44 12.33 50.79 5.84
C VAL A 44 11.28 49.79 5.39
N PRO A 45 10.07 50.21 4.94
CA PRO A 45 9.06 49.31 4.38
C PRO A 45 9.60 48.44 3.24
N ALA A 46 10.23 49.03 2.22
CA ALA A 46 10.74 48.27 1.07
C ALA A 46 11.78 47.20 1.46
N ALA A 47 12.64 47.50 2.43
CA ALA A 47 13.60 46.51 2.90
C ALA A 47 12.98 45.48 3.85
N ASN A 48 11.90 45.80 4.56
CA ASN A 48 11.14 44.83 5.35
C ASN A 48 10.33 43.89 4.45
N GLU A 49 9.71 44.42 3.39
CA GLU A 49 9.02 43.65 2.36
C GLU A 49 9.97 42.63 1.72
N GLN A 50 11.22 43.01 1.42
CA GLN A 50 12.24 42.08 0.92
C GLN A 50 12.53 40.94 1.90
N VAL A 51 12.65 41.23 3.20
CA VAL A 51 12.87 40.22 4.25
C VAL A 51 11.66 39.27 4.35
N GLU A 52 10.45 39.80 4.24
CA GLU A 52 9.22 39.01 4.26
C GLU A 52 9.06 38.14 3.01
N PHE A 53 9.47 38.64 1.84
CA PHE A 53 9.50 37.88 0.59
C PHE A 53 10.48 36.72 0.67
N GLU A 54 11.69 36.96 1.17
CA GLU A 54 12.68 35.90 1.41
C GLU A 54 12.19 34.87 2.43
N HIS A 55 11.50 35.30 3.48
CA HIS A 55 10.86 34.38 4.42
C HIS A 55 9.76 33.56 3.75
N ASN A 56 8.87 34.17 2.94
CA ASN A 56 7.83 33.45 2.20
C ASN A 56 8.41 32.33 1.33
N GLN A 57 9.53 32.57 0.63
CA GLN A 57 10.21 31.54 -0.15
C GLN A 57 10.75 30.39 0.70
N ARG A 58 11.25 30.67 1.91
CA ARG A 58 11.69 29.61 2.83
C ARG A 58 10.52 28.78 3.35
N VAL A 59 9.38 29.41 3.68
CA VAL A 59 8.18 28.65 4.09
C VAL A 59 7.68 27.71 3.00
N VAL A 60 7.83 28.10 1.74
CA VAL A 60 7.50 27.23 0.59
C VAL A 60 8.40 25.99 0.57
N GLN A 61 9.70 26.15 0.80
CA GLN A 61 10.64 25.04 0.93
C GLN A 61 10.32 24.16 2.15
N ASP A 62 9.88 24.77 3.27
CA ASP A 62 9.44 24.02 4.45
C ASP A 62 8.19 23.17 4.14
N PHE A 63 7.26 23.66 3.31
CA PHE A 63 6.08 22.89 2.88
C PHE A 63 6.41 21.78 1.87
N GLN A 64 7.37 21.98 0.98
CA GLN A 64 7.93 20.90 0.16
C GLN A 64 8.57 19.84 1.06
N SER A 65 9.31 20.27 2.09
CA SER A 65 9.86 19.35 3.10
C SER A 65 8.79 18.63 3.92
N LEU A 66 7.64 19.27 4.18
CA LEU A 66 6.47 18.63 4.79
C LEU A 66 5.87 17.55 3.88
N GLN A 67 5.74 17.83 2.59
CA GLN A 67 5.24 16.89 1.58
C GLN A 67 6.18 15.67 1.46
N ASP A 68 7.50 15.90 1.39
CA ASP A 68 8.51 14.83 1.41
C ASP A 68 8.46 14.01 2.70
N GLY A 69 8.32 14.69 3.84
CA GLY A 69 8.16 14.07 5.15
C GLY A 69 6.90 13.21 5.20
N LEU A 70 5.80 13.69 4.62
CA LEU A 70 4.54 12.98 4.54
C LEU A 70 4.67 11.68 3.73
N PHE A 71 5.26 11.73 2.54
CA PHE A 71 5.50 10.53 1.71
C PHE A 71 6.45 9.55 2.38
N ARG A 72 7.46 10.05 3.09
CA ARG A 72 8.38 9.20 3.84
C ARG A 72 7.68 8.49 4.99
N THR A 73 6.93 9.23 5.81
CA THR A 73 6.17 8.67 6.94
C THR A 73 5.11 7.67 6.45
N SER A 74 4.47 7.93 5.30
CA SER A 74 3.52 6.98 4.72
C SER A 74 4.17 5.70 4.22
N ALA A 75 5.38 5.78 3.65
CA ALA A 75 6.07 4.62 3.12
C ALA A 75 6.82 3.80 4.20
N THR A 76 7.40 4.46 5.21
CA THR A 76 8.25 3.79 6.20
C THR A 76 7.54 3.45 7.51
N GLY A 77 6.38 4.03 7.76
CA GLY A 77 5.72 3.93 9.07
C GLY A 77 6.47 4.63 10.20
N GLN A 78 7.46 5.48 9.90
CA GLN A 78 8.22 6.23 10.91
C GLN A 78 7.67 7.65 11.11
N GLU A 79 7.47 8.03 12.37
CA GLU A 79 7.09 9.39 12.74
C GLU A 79 8.17 10.41 12.33
N ALA A 80 7.72 11.61 11.96
CA ALA A 80 8.59 12.72 11.59
C ALA A 80 8.12 14.03 12.22
N ALA A 81 9.05 14.94 12.46
CA ALA A 81 8.75 16.28 12.97
C ALA A 81 9.46 17.29 12.06
N ILE A 82 8.68 18.05 11.29
CA ILE A 82 9.20 18.97 10.28
C ILE A 82 9.09 20.40 10.81
N PRO A 83 10.20 21.14 10.96
CA PRO A 83 10.16 22.53 11.36
C PRO A 83 9.60 23.40 10.21
N VAL A 84 8.82 24.41 10.58
CA VAL A 84 8.28 25.41 9.66
C VAL A 84 8.51 26.80 10.26
N GLU A 85 9.14 27.70 9.51
CA GLU A 85 9.22 29.12 9.86
C GLU A 85 7.82 29.73 9.71
N THR A 86 7.12 29.97 10.82
CA THR A 86 5.77 30.56 10.80
C THR A 86 5.81 32.07 10.95
N GLY A 87 6.97 32.66 11.18
CA GLY A 87 7.12 34.10 11.33
C GLY A 87 8.57 34.56 11.31
N ILE A 88 8.74 35.87 11.12
CA ILE A 88 10.03 36.50 10.91
C ILE A 88 10.20 37.75 11.79
N SER A 89 11.43 37.98 12.26
CA SER A 89 11.82 39.21 12.94
C SER A 89 12.72 40.05 12.04
N TYR A 90 12.52 41.37 12.04
CA TYR A 90 13.31 42.26 11.18
C TYR A 90 14.70 42.52 11.76
N PRO A 91 15.75 42.55 10.91
CA PRO A 91 17.11 42.89 11.33
C PRO A 91 17.17 44.28 11.99
N PRO A 92 17.93 44.46 13.08
CA PRO A 92 18.02 45.75 13.77
C PRO A 92 18.65 46.81 12.85
N ARG A 93 18.11 48.04 12.91
CA ARG A 93 18.57 49.16 12.09
C ARG A 93 18.96 50.34 12.99
N PHE A 94 20.17 50.85 12.84
CA PHE A 94 20.66 51.95 13.67
C PHE A 94 19.90 53.26 13.36
N PHE A 95 19.36 53.92 14.39
CA PHE A 95 18.49 55.11 14.31
C PHE A 95 17.15 54.95 13.59
N LEU A 96 16.75 53.73 13.21
CA LEU A 96 15.48 53.45 12.54
C LEU A 96 14.65 52.50 13.40
N LEU A 97 13.34 52.50 13.18
CA LEU A 97 12.40 51.65 13.90
C LEU A 97 11.81 50.61 12.94
N ASN A 98 11.79 49.35 13.36
CA ASN A 98 11.04 48.30 12.68
C ASN A 98 9.69 48.07 13.37
N PRO A 99 8.68 47.57 12.65
CA PRO A 99 7.48 47.02 13.28
C PRO A 99 7.83 45.79 14.14
N GLY A 100 6.86 45.33 14.93
CA GLY A 100 6.97 44.06 15.65
C GLY A 100 7.10 42.88 14.68
N PRO A 101 7.57 41.70 15.12
CA PRO A 101 7.70 40.52 14.25
C PRO A 101 6.40 40.19 13.52
N ALA A 102 6.51 39.74 12.27
CA ALA A 102 5.38 39.24 11.50
C ALA A 102 5.22 37.74 11.73
N THR A 103 4.03 37.28 12.08
CA THR A 103 3.76 35.86 12.40
C THR A 103 2.50 35.38 11.71
N GLY A 104 2.63 34.40 10.83
CA GLY A 104 1.53 33.65 10.24
C GLY A 104 1.00 32.53 11.13
N THR A 105 0.02 31.81 10.59
CA THR A 105 -0.60 30.64 11.23
C THR A 105 -0.67 29.48 10.25
N ILE A 106 -0.18 28.31 10.68
CA ILE A 106 -0.43 27.04 10.02
C ILE A 106 -1.62 26.34 10.68
N ARG A 107 -2.56 25.85 9.88
CA ARG A 107 -3.76 25.17 10.37
C ARG A 107 -4.24 24.06 9.45
N THR A 108 -4.96 23.09 10.01
CA THR A 108 -5.74 22.14 9.21
C THR A 108 -6.96 22.82 8.56
N THR A 109 -7.37 22.38 7.38
CA THR A 109 -8.47 22.99 6.61
C THR A 109 -9.86 22.47 6.99
N GLY A 110 -9.93 21.42 7.80
CA GLY A 110 -11.17 20.73 8.18
C GLY A 110 -11.31 19.38 7.49
N GLN A 111 -12.06 18.46 8.09
CA GLN A 111 -12.27 17.12 7.51
C GLN A 111 -13.23 17.18 6.33
N GLN A 112 -12.86 16.49 5.25
CA GLN A 112 -13.58 16.43 3.99
C GLN A 112 -13.58 14.98 3.45
N PRO A 113 -14.64 14.56 2.75
CA PRO A 113 -14.71 13.24 2.15
C PRO A 113 -13.87 13.15 0.88
N LEU A 114 -13.25 11.99 0.68
CA LEU A 114 -12.71 11.48 -0.57
C LEU A 114 -13.40 10.14 -0.83
N THR A 115 -14.00 9.97 -2.00
CA THR A 115 -14.80 8.79 -2.33
C THR A 115 -14.24 8.11 -3.57
N ILE A 116 -14.21 6.78 -3.55
CA ILE A 116 -13.88 5.92 -4.68
C ILE A 116 -15.11 5.05 -4.99
N GLU A 117 -15.50 4.97 -6.25
CA GLU A 117 -16.63 4.20 -6.75
C GLU A 117 -16.25 3.41 -7.98
N ASN A 118 -17.00 2.33 -8.23
CA ASN A 118 -16.86 1.43 -9.37
C ASN A 118 -15.47 0.77 -9.45
N ALA A 119 -14.79 0.66 -8.32
CA ALA A 119 -13.49 0.00 -8.22
C ALA A 119 -13.68 -1.39 -7.61
N GLN A 120 -13.32 -2.42 -8.37
CA GLN A 120 -13.32 -3.80 -7.93
C GLN A 120 -11.91 -4.40 -7.98
N SER A 121 -11.74 -5.55 -7.33
CA SER A 121 -10.49 -6.32 -7.35
C SER A 121 -10.79 -7.81 -7.28
N SER A 122 -9.83 -8.62 -7.68
CA SER A 122 -9.88 -10.08 -7.56
C SER A 122 -8.95 -10.58 -6.43
N GLY A 123 -9.06 -11.87 -6.10
CA GLY A 123 -8.22 -12.50 -5.10
C GLY A 123 -8.46 -11.98 -3.68
N ASN A 124 -7.38 -11.82 -2.91
CA ASN A 124 -7.40 -11.67 -1.45
C ASN A 124 -8.03 -10.36 -0.94
N VAL A 125 -8.39 -9.43 -1.82
CA VAL A 125 -9.03 -8.14 -1.49
C VAL A 125 -10.39 -7.98 -2.19
N GLY A 126 -10.82 -8.95 -2.99
CA GLY A 126 -12.02 -8.85 -3.83
C GLY A 126 -13.32 -8.73 -3.05
N ASP A 127 -13.40 -9.37 -1.88
CA ASP A 127 -14.58 -9.23 -1.01
C ASP A 127 -14.73 -7.81 -0.45
N PHE A 128 -13.63 -7.04 -0.37
CA PHE A 128 -13.66 -5.64 0.06
C PHE A 128 -13.77 -4.66 -1.12
N TRP A 129 -13.18 -4.95 -2.27
CA TRP A 129 -13.28 -4.14 -3.48
C TRP A 129 -14.25 -4.79 -4.46
N THR A 130 -15.53 -4.48 -4.30
CA THR A 130 -16.67 -5.07 -5.03
C THR A 130 -17.30 -4.13 -6.07
N GLY A 131 -16.73 -2.93 -6.27
CA GLY A 131 -17.36 -1.82 -7.01
C GLY A 131 -18.11 -0.83 -6.11
N ASP A 132 -18.45 -1.23 -4.88
CA ASP A 132 -19.19 -0.41 -3.94
C ASP A 132 -18.49 0.92 -3.57
N ARG A 133 -19.30 1.94 -3.29
CA ARG A 133 -18.83 3.26 -2.83
C ARG A 133 -18.00 3.15 -1.54
N ARG A 134 -16.74 3.58 -1.59
CA ARG A 134 -15.84 3.68 -0.42
C ARG A 134 -15.50 5.15 -0.13
N THR A 135 -15.83 5.64 1.06
CA THR A 135 -15.59 7.03 1.47
C THR A 135 -14.59 7.12 2.62
N TYR A 136 -13.62 8.00 2.47
CA TYR A 136 -12.55 8.25 3.42
C TYR A 136 -12.51 9.72 3.83
N ALA A 137 -12.30 10.00 5.12
CA ALA A 137 -12.10 11.36 5.60
C ALA A 137 -10.63 11.78 5.50
N THR A 138 -10.38 12.95 4.92
CA THR A 138 -9.05 13.59 4.84
C THR A 138 -9.13 15.08 5.21
N THR A 139 -8.00 15.73 5.44
CA THR A 139 -7.89 17.19 5.61
C THR A 139 -6.69 17.71 4.82
N GLY A 140 -6.54 19.02 4.71
CA GLY A 140 -5.35 19.68 4.19
C GLY A 140 -4.66 20.52 5.27
N LEU A 141 -3.48 21.05 4.94
CA LEU A 141 -2.81 22.08 5.74
C LEU A 141 -2.79 23.39 4.96
N ALA A 142 -3.00 24.50 5.67
CA ALA A 142 -2.90 25.83 5.11
C ALA A 142 -2.03 26.72 6.01
N TYR A 143 -1.04 27.40 5.43
CA TYR A 143 -0.29 28.47 6.07
C TYR A 143 -0.70 29.83 5.51
N ARG A 144 -1.20 30.69 6.38
CA ARG A 144 -1.51 32.08 6.06
C ARG A 144 -0.50 32.99 6.75
N PRO A 145 0.37 33.70 6.00
CA PRO A 145 1.24 34.71 6.58
C PRO A 145 0.46 35.95 7.02
N ASP A 146 0.97 36.64 8.04
CA ASP A 146 0.49 37.96 8.50
C ASP A 146 1.67 38.94 8.48
N TYR A 147 2.13 39.25 7.27
CA TYR A 147 3.25 40.17 7.03
C TYR A 147 2.83 41.62 7.20
N ASN A 148 3.77 42.47 7.64
CA ASN A 148 3.49 43.88 7.86
C ASN A 148 3.55 44.68 6.55
N GLU A 149 4.42 44.32 5.60
CA GLU A 149 4.65 45.11 4.38
C GLU A 149 4.29 44.35 3.09
N LEU A 150 4.55 43.03 3.03
CA LEU A 150 4.27 42.18 1.88
C LEU A 150 2.78 41.80 1.81
N GLN A 151 2.02 42.50 0.99
CA GLN A 151 0.56 42.31 0.89
C GLN A 151 0.14 41.08 0.07
N SER A 152 0.88 40.73 -0.99
CA SER A 152 0.50 39.69 -1.94
C SER A 152 1.27 38.39 -1.72
N ALA A 153 1.33 37.91 -0.48
CA ALA A 153 2.11 36.73 -0.10
C ALA A 153 1.43 35.39 -0.45
N GLY A 154 0.11 35.41 -0.65
CA GLY A 154 -0.72 34.22 -0.85
C GLY A 154 -0.87 33.35 0.42
N THR A 155 -1.85 32.46 0.41
CA THR A 155 -1.99 31.37 1.40
C THR A 155 -1.41 30.11 0.78
N LEU A 156 -0.52 29.42 1.50
CA LEU A 156 0.11 28.18 1.05
C LEU A 156 -0.74 26.99 1.50
N HIS A 157 -1.03 26.07 0.59
CA HIS A 157 -1.85 24.90 0.81
C HIS A 157 -1.04 23.63 0.53
N LEU A 158 -1.19 22.63 1.41
CA LEU A 158 -0.85 21.23 1.16
C LEU A 158 -2.16 20.45 1.15
N GLU A 159 -2.60 20.03 -0.03
CA GLU A 159 -3.92 19.45 -0.26
C GLU A 159 -3.79 18.34 -1.32
N HIS A 160 -4.29 17.13 -1.02
CA HIS A 160 -4.28 15.98 -1.94
C HIS A 160 -2.89 15.72 -2.52
N SER A 161 -1.87 15.80 -1.65
CA SER A 161 -0.46 15.66 -1.98
C SER A 161 0.15 16.78 -2.84
N MET A 162 -0.58 17.83 -3.21
CA MET A 162 -0.07 18.98 -3.96
C MET A 162 0.30 20.14 -3.03
N VAL A 163 1.32 20.92 -3.40
CA VAL A 163 1.67 22.17 -2.72
C VAL A 163 1.44 23.37 -3.65
N TYR A 164 0.57 24.28 -3.25
CA TYR A 164 0.26 25.47 -4.05
C TYR A 164 -0.04 26.71 -3.21
N ARG A 165 0.22 27.89 -3.78
CA ARG A 165 -0.21 29.18 -3.22
C ARG A 165 -1.47 29.68 -3.89
N ASN A 166 -2.42 30.12 -3.07
CA ASN A 166 -3.64 30.80 -3.47
C ASN A 166 -3.52 32.31 -3.17
N PHE A 167 -3.74 33.14 -4.19
CA PHE A 167 -3.67 34.60 -4.08
C PHE A 167 -5.07 35.22 -4.14
N GLU A 168 -5.19 36.43 -3.59
CA GLU A 168 -6.41 37.22 -3.73
C GLU A 168 -6.73 37.44 -5.22
N GLY A 169 -7.99 37.25 -5.59
CA GLY A 169 -8.44 37.24 -6.99
C GLY A 169 -8.46 35.86 -7.66
N GLY A 170 -8.05 34.80 -6.96
CA GLY A 170 -8.17 33.41 -7.42
C GLY A 170 -7.01 32.92 -8.29
N ASN A 171 -5.93 33.70 -8.39
CA ASN A 171 -4.71 33.23 -9.03
C ASN A 171 -4.05 32.16 -8.15
N ARG A 172 -3.62 31.06 -8.76
CA ARG A 172 -2.98 29.94 -8.08
C ARG A 172 -1.60 29.69 -8.68
N TYR A 173 -0.65 29.27 -7.85
CA TYR A 173 0.70 28.92 -8.28
C TYR A 173 1.10 27.61 -7.63
N PHE A 174 1.42 26.60 -8.44
CA PHE A 174 1.86 25.30 -7.97
C PHE A 174 3.36 25.33 -7.72
N ASP A 175 3.74 25.21 -6.45
CA ASP A 175 5.14 25.08 -6.05
C ASP A 175 5.61 23.64 -6.16
N ASP A 176 4.69 22.68 -6.01
CA ASP A 176 4.88 21.27 -6.31
C ASP A 176 3.55 20.68 -6.84
N PRO A 177 3.45 20.33 -8.14
CA PRO A 177 2.23 19.81 -8.75
C PRO A 177 2.09 18.28 -8.58
N THR A 178 2.83 17.64 -7.66
CA THR A 178 2.76 16.18 -7.48
C THR A 178 1.32 15.75 -7.21
N SER A 179 0.76 15.08 -8.22
CA SER A 179 -0.57 14.53 -8.22
C SER A 179 -0.62 13.21 -7.43
N PHE A 180 -1.78 12.87 -6.88
CA PHE A 180 -2.03 11.56 -6.29
C PHE A 180 -2.20 10.45 -7.34
N ILE A 181 -2.22 10.77 -8.64
CA ILE A 181 -2.25 9.80 -9.74
C ILE A 181 -1.12 10.07 -10.74
N ASP A 182 -0.41 9.02 -11.13
CA ASP A 182 0.67 8.99 -12.11
C ASP A 182 0.53 7.75 -13.00
N GLY A 183 0.11 7.93 -14.25
CA GLY A 183 -0.23 6.81 -15.14
C GLY A 183 -1.34 5.93 -14.57
N ASN A 184 -1.02 4.67 -14.28
CA ASN A 184 -1.91 3.71 -13.63
C ASN A 184 -1.72 3.61 -12.10
N ARG A 185 -0.83 4.40 -11.50
CA ARG A 185 -0.57 4.38 -10.06
C ARG A 185 -1.35 5.47 -9.36
N ILE A 186 -2.11 5.08 -8.33
CA ILE A 186 -2.90 5.96 -7.48
C ILE A 186 -2.33 5.88 -6.06
N ARG A 187 -1.78 6.98 -5.56
CA ARG A 187 -1.22 7.12 -4.21
C ARG A 187 -2.03 8.11 -3.39
N LEU A 188 -2.95 7.59 -2.59
CA LEU A 188 -3.77 8.40 -1.68
C LEU A 188 -3.10 8.49 -0.32
N THR A 189 -2.55 9.67 0.00
CA THR A 189 -2.06 9.97 1.34
C THR A 189 -3.03 10.91 2.04
N LEU A 190 -3.88 10.32 2.89
CA LEU A 190 -4.93 11.05 3.61
C LEU A 190 -4.39 11.63 4.91
N LEU A 191 -4.86 12.83 5.26
CA LEU A 191 -4.46 13.51 6.51
C LEU A 191 -5.60 13.52 7.51
N THR A 192 -5.26 13.46 8.79
CA THR A 192 -6.22 13.67 9.89
C THR A 192 -5.55 14.35 11.08
N GLY A 193 -6.33 14.76 12.06
CA GLY A 193 -5.85 15.52 13.22
C GLY A 193 -6.19 17.00 13.12
N ASN A 194 -5.73 17.76 14.11
CA ASN A 194 -6.01 19.18 14.22
C ASN A 194 -4.73 19.95 14.53
N VAL A 195 -4.38 20.88 13.65
CA VAL A 195 -3.26 21.80 13.82
C VAL A 195 -3.81 23.22 13.75
N SER A 196 -3.38 24.07 14.67
CA SER A 196 -3.54 25.52 14.60
C SER A 196 -2.42 26.16 15.42
N ARG A 197 -1.31 26.51 14.77
CA ARG A 197 -0.10 27.02 15.42
C ARG A 197 0.44 28.23 14.68
N GLY A 198 1.02 29.16 15.44
CA GLY A 198 1.72 30.33 14.92
C GLY A 198 2.91 30.67 15.80
N GLY A 199 3.54 31.80 15.56
CA GLY A 199 4.78 32.23 16.21
C GLY A 199 5.89 32.46 15.20
N LEU A 200 7.14 32.43 15.63
CA LEU A 200 8.29 32.55 14.72
C LEU A 200 8.61 31.21 14.03
N SER A 201 8.45 30.10 14.75
CA SER A 201 8.63 28.76 14.21
C SER A 201 7.76 27.77 14.99
N THR A 202 7.33 26.72 14.30
CA THR A 202 6.64 25.58 14.90
C THR A 202 7.15 24.31 14.25
N SER A 203 7.01 23.18 14.94
CA SER A 203 7.18 21.86 14.32
C SER A 203 5.81 21.26 14.02
N VAL A 204 5.67 20.68 12.83
CA VAL A 204 4.53 19.85 12.44
C VAL A 204 4.92 18.40 12.63
N GLU A 205 4.26 17.75 13.59
CA GLU A 205 4.42 16.33 13.85
C GLU A 205 3.60 15.52 12.84
N LEU A 206 4.21 14.51 12.24
CA LEU A 206 3.61 13.56 11.31
C LEU A 206 3.71 12.17 11.95
N ALA A 207 2.58 11.50 12.13
CA ALA A 207 2.56 10.14 12.66
C ALA A 207 1.70 9.23 11.76
N PRO A 208 2.20 8.06 11.35
CA PRO A 208 1.41 7.12 10.57
C PRO A 208 0.40 6.44 11.47
N ILE A 209 -0.88 6.59 11.13
CA ILE A 209 -1.95 5.81 11.77
C ILE A 209 -2.21 4.53 10.96
N SER A 210 -2.05 4.64 9.64
CA SER A 210 -2.08 3.54 8.70
C SER A 210 -1.08 3.86 7.58
N HIS A 211 -0.06 3.04 7.40
CA HIS A 211 1.07 3.31 6.48
C HIS A 211 1.10 2.31 5.36
N GLN A 212 1.50 2.75 4.16
CA GLN A 212 1.51 1.93 2.94
C GLN A 212 2.43 0.72 3.10
N ARG A 213 1.84 -0.47 3.29
CA ARG A 213 2.59 -1.74 3.24
C ARG A 213 2.44 -2.47 1.91
N ARG A 214 1.33 -2.24 1.20
CA ARG A 214 0.90 -3.07 0.06
C ARG A 214 0.21 -2.24 -1.00
N THR A 215 0.28 -2.75 -2.22
CA THR A 215 -0.45 -2.25 -3.38
C THR A 215 -1.69 -3.11 -3.60
N ILE A 216 -2.79 -2.46 -3.97
CA ILE A 216 -4.04 -3.10 -4.37
C ILE A 216 -4.16 -2.94 -5.88
N THR A 217 -4.41 -4.02 -6.60
CA THR A 217 -4.74 -3.95 -8.02
C THR A 217 -6.24 -3.77 -8.15
N ILE A 218 -6.70 -2.66 -8.70
CA ILE A 218 -8.13 -2.39 -8.92
C ILE A 218 -8.44 -2.20 -10.41
N GLU A 219 -9.65 -2.54 -10.81
CA GLU A 219 -10.21 -2.32 -12.15
C GLU A 219 -11.67 -1.87 -12.05
N ASP A 220 -12.26 -1.45 -13.17
CA ASP A 220 -13.67 -1.07 -13.21
C ASP A 220 -14.60 -2.28 -13.03
N ASP A 221 -15.80 -2.04 -12.49
CA ASP A 221 -16.86 -3.05 -12.30
C ASP A 221 -17.83 -3.13 -13.49
N GLY A 222 -17.41 -2.60 -14.65
CA GLY A 222 -18.22 -2.36 -15.83
C GLY A 222 -18.65 -0.90 -16.00
N ASP A 223 -18.59 -0.09 -14.94
CA ASP A 223 -18.67 1.37 -14.99
C ASP A 223 -17.30 2.01 -14.66
N PRO A 224 -16.87 3.11 -15.30
CA PRO A 224 -15.55 3.69 -15.06
C PRO A 224 -15.30 4.07 -13.58
N ILE A 225 -14.09 3.76 -13.08
CA ILE A 225 -13.66 4.13 -11.74
C ILE A 225 -13.77 5.65 -11.56
N THR A 226 -14.44 6.06 -10.48
CA THR A 226 -14.65 7.47 -10.15
C THR A 226 -14.02 7.82 -8.81
N ILE A 227 -13.21 8.89 -8.78
CA ILE A 227 -12.63 9.47 -7.56
C ILE A 227 -13.23 10.85 -7.34
N GLU A 228 -13.99 11.01 -6.25
CA GLU A 228 -14.60 12.27 -5.84
C GLU A 228 -13.82 12.87 -4.66
N PHE A 229 -13.48 14.15 -4.74
CA PHE A 229 -12.74 14.83 -3.69
C PHE A 229 -13.06 16.33 -3.59
N GLN A 230 -12.90 16.91 -2.40
CA GLN A 230 -13.17 18.32 -2.17
C GLN A 230 -11.95 19.16 -2.48
N THR A 231 -12.12 20.21 -3.29
CA THR A 231 -11.03 21.14 -3.60
C THR A 231 -11.53 22.55 -3.94
N GLU A 232 -10.71 23.55 -3.63
CA GLU A 232 -10.95 24.93 -4.08
C GLU A 232 -10.41 25.19 -5.50
N LEU A 233 -9.61 24.28 -6.08
CA LEU A 233 -9.06 24.41 -7.44
C LEU A 233 -10.17 24.37 -8.50
N ASP A 234 -10.09 25.19 -9.54
CA ASP A 234 -11.05 25.18 -10.65
C ASP A 234 -10.73 24.07 -11.67
N THR A 235 -11.75 23.65 -12.42
CA THR A 235 -11.66 22.53 -13.37
C THR A 235 -10.54 22.70 -14.42
N PRO A 236 -10.33 23.89 -15.01
CA PRO A 236 -9.21 24.09 -15.95
C PRO A 236 -7.85 23.83 -15.32
N THR A 237 -7.61 24.28 -14.08
CA THR A 237 -6.36 24.01 -13.35
C THR A 237 -6.20 22.52 -13.07
N LEU A 238 -7.22 21.86 -12.54
CA LEU A 238 -7.16 20.41 -12.30
C LEU A 238 -6.81 19.64 -13.59
N ARG A 239 -7.52 19.93 -14.69
CA ARG A 239 -7.35 19.22 -15.96
C ARG A 239 -6.03 19.51 -16.67
N ASN A 240 -5.56 20.76 -16.65
CA ASN A 240 -4.45 21.18 -17.52
C ASN A 240 -3.11 21.30 -16.77
N GLU A 241 -3.15 21.54 -15.46
CA GLU A 241 -1.93 21.81 -14.67
C GLU A 241 -1.55 20.63 -13.76
N ILE A 242 -2.51 19.77 -13.39
CA ILE A 242 -2.29 18.67 -12.43
C ILE A 242 -2.43 17.30 -13.08
N PHE A 243 -3.56 17.04 -13.74
CA PHE A 243 -3.88 15.76 -14.35
C PHE A 243 -3.76 15.86 -15.87
N ASP A 244 -2.57 16.24 -16.36
CA ASP A 244 -2.31 16.31 -17.80
C ASP A 244 -2.77 15.01 -18.46
N VAL A 245 -3.85 15.11 -19.23
CA VAL A 245 -4.57 13.99 -19.83
C VAL A 245 -3.71 13.15 -20.79
N ASN A 246 -2.50 13.60 -21.10
CA ASN A 246 -1.54 12.83 -21.90
C ASN A 246 -0.64 11.92 -21.05
N THR A 247 -0.57 12.10 -19.74
CA THR A 247 0.34 11.37 -18.84
C THR A 247 -0.39 10.69 -17.67
N THR A 248 -1.53 11.24 -17.26
CA THR A 248 -2.43 10.61 -16.29
C THR A 248 -3.59 9.94 -17.03
N ARG A 249 -3.88 8.67 -16.75
CA ARG A 249 -4.99 7.90 -17.36
C ARG A 249 -6.36 8.38 -16.86
N VAL A 250 -6.64 9.66 -17.08
CA VAL A 250 -7.83 10.36 -16.59
C VAL A 250 -8.64 10.78 -17.80
N GLU A 251 -9.82 10.17 -17.98
CA GLU A 251 -10.71 10.48 -19.08
C GLU A 251 -11.31 11.89 -18.92
N LYS A 252 -11.76 12.22 -17.70
CA LYS A 252 -12.52 13.44 -17.46
C LYS A 252 -12.47 13.91 -16.01
N ILE A 253 -12.41 15.22 -15.83
CA ILE A 253 -12.63 15.87 -14.54
C ILE A 253 -13.75 16.89 -14.65
N THR A 254 -14.71 16.83 -13.73
CA THR A 254 -15.77 17.82 -13.58
C THR A 254 -15.82 18.34 -12.16
N LYS A 255 -16.45 19.50 -11.94
CA LYS A 255 -16.57 20.10 -10.62
C LYS A 255 -17.97 20.69 -10.41
N THR A 256 -18.59 20.35 -9.29
CA THR A 256 -19.86 20.92 -8.83
C THR A 256 -19.67 21.53 -7.44
N GLY A 257 -19.74 22.85 -7.33
CA GLY A 257 -19.37 23.54 -6.10
C GLY A 257 -17.88 23.34 -5.80
N ASN A 258 -17.56 22.76 -4.63
CA ASN A 258 -16.19 22.39 -4.25
C ASN A 258 -15.86 20.91 -4.49
N THR A 259 -16.85 20.11 -4.93
CA THR A 259 -16.66 18.69 -5.21
C THR A 259 -16.12 18.52 -6.63
N ALA A 260 -14.91 17.98 -6.76
CA ALA A 260 -14.35 17.52 -8.02
C ALA A 260 -14.60 16.02 -8.19
N THR A 261 -15.04 15.62 -9.39
CA THR A 261 -15.28 14.23 -9.77
C THR A 261 -14.35 13.90 -10.93
N MET A 262 -13.41 12.99 -10.68
CA MET A 262 -12.45 12.47 -11.64
C MET A 262 -12.91 11.08 -12.11
N ILE A 263 -12.97 10.90 -13.42
CA ILE A 263 -13.31 9.63 -14.09
C ILE A 263 -12.03 9.12 -14.74
N LEU A 264 -11.64 7.90 -14.41
CA LEU A 264 -10.45 7.26 -14.95
C LEU A 264 -10.74 6.60 -16.31
N GLU A 265 -9.69 6.43 -17.11
CA GLU A 265 -9.80 5.61 -18.32
C GLU A 265 -9.97 4.12 -17.95
N ASP A 266 -10.59 3.35 -18.84
CA ASP A 266 -10.71 1.88 -18.73
C ASP A 266 -9.33 1.22 -18.50
N GLY A 267 -9.30 0.21 -17.62
CA GLY A 267 -8.13 -0.62 -17.33
C GLY A 267 -7.75 -0.71 -15.84
N THR A 268 -6.62 -1.37 -15.60
CA THR A 268 -6.16 -1.71 -14.25
C THR A 268 -5.25 -0.63 -13.64
N TYR A 269 -5.45 -0.37 -12.34
CA TYR A 269 -4.72 0.61 -11.54
C TYR A 269 -4.10 0.00 -10.29
N GLU A 270 -2.95 0.53 -9.88
CA GLU A 270 -2.27 0.22 -8.63
C GLU A 270 -2.64 1.26 -7.58
N LEU A 271 -3.46 0.88 -6.60
CA LEU A 271 -3.89 1.73 -5.50
C LEU A 271 -3.02 1.50 -4.25
N THR A 272 -2.46 2.58 -3.72
CA THR A 272 -1.79 2.61 -2.42
C THR A 272 -2.42 3.68 -1.54
N MET A 273 -2.75 3.31 -0.30
CA MET A 273 -3.45 4.19 0.62
C MET A 273 -2.72 4.30 1.96
N SER A 274 -2.67 5.51 2.51
CA SER A 274 -2.16 5.76 3.86
C SER A 274 -3.00 6.81 4.56
N LYS A 275 -2.98 6.77 5.89
CA LYS A 275 -3.58 7.77 6.75
C LYS A 275 -2.58 8.28 7.78
N ILE A 276 -2.27 9.57 7.69
CA ILE A 276 -1.25 10.23 8.49
C ILE A 276 -1.92 11.25 9.41
N ARG A 277 -1.57 11.19 10.69
CA ARG A 277 -1.90 12.22 11.67
C ARG A 277 -0.97 13.41 11.48
N VAL A 278 -1.55 14.60 11.39
CA VAL A 278 -0.84 15.87 11.51
C VAL A 278 -1.09 16.49 12.88
N GLY A 279 0.00 16.89 13.54
CA GLY A 279 -0.02 17.43 14.89
C GLY A 279 -0.05 16.38 16.00
N SER A 280 -0.22 16.90 17.22
CA SER A 280 -0.06 16.15 18.48
C SER A 280 -1.40 15.67 19.08
N SER A 281 -2.53 15.92 18.42
CA SER A 281 -3.86 15.52 18.91
C SER A 281 -4.04 14.02 18.76
N SER A 282 -4.43 13.29 19.81
CA SER A 282 -4.79 11.88 19.68
C SER A 282 -5.92 11.71 18.65
N VAL A 283 -5.81 10.67 17.84
CA VAL A 283 -6.75 10.30 16.79
C VAL A 283 -7.02 8.81 16.91
N GLU A 284 -8.24 8.40 16.60
CA GLU A 284 -8.62 7.00 16.58
C GLU A 284 -7.87 6.28 15.45
N GLN A 285 -7.43 5.06 15.74
CA GLN A 285 -6.88 4.17 14.71
C GLN A 285 -8.03 3.68 13.82
N PRO A 286 -7.79 3.41 12.53
CA PRO A 286 -8.77 2.77 11.68
C PRO A 286 -9.24 1.44 12.26
N ASP A 287 -10.55 1.23 12.24
CA ASP A 287 -11.13 -0.05 12.63
C ASP A 287 -10.76 -1.14 11.61
N ALA A 288 -10.82 -2.39 12.07
CA ALA A 288 -10.77 -3.56 11.20
C ALA A 288 -11.90 -3.50 10.16
N ALA A 289 -11.54 -3.56 8.88
CA ALA A 289 -12.49 -3.46 7.78
C ALA A 289 -12.82 -4.84 7.19
N TYR A 290 -11.79 -5.64 6.88
CA TYR A 290 -11.95 -6.94 6.26
C TYR A 290 -10.87 -7.93 6.70
N ILE A 291 -11.09 -9.21 6.42
CA ILE A 291 -10.17 -10.32 6.70
C ILE A 291 -9.91 -11.08 5.41
N THR A 292 -8.71 -11.64 5.28
CA THR A 292 -8.32 -12.40 4.10
C THR A 292 -7.43 -13.58 4.47
N ASP A 293 -7.46 -14.65 3.69
CA ASP A 293 -6.57 -15.79 3.86
C ASP A 293 -5.17 -15.46 3.35
N ILE A 294 -4.16 -15.93 4.07
CA ILE A 294 -2.76 -15.77 3.69
C ILE A 294 -2.03 -17.11 3.59
N ASP A 295 -2.55 -18.19 4.22
CA ASP A 295 -2.01 -19.54 4.09
C ASP A 295 -3.02 -20.62 4.48
N GLY A 296 -2.92 -21.80 3.87
CA GLY A 296 -3.70 -23.01 4.21
C GLY A 296 -5.04 -23.17 3.49
N ASN A 297 -5.51 -22.17 2.74
CA ASN A 297 -6.74 -22.30 1.94
C ASN A 297 -6.52 -23.22 0.71
N ASN A 298 -7.57 -23.88 0.23
CA ASN A 298 -7.57 -24.83 -0.90
C ASN A 298 -6.51 -25.94 -0.77
N THR A 299 -6.21 -26.38 0.45
CA THR A 299 -5.09 -27.29 0.75
C THR A 299 -5.60 -28.69 1.14
N ALA A 300 -4.89 -29.72 0.66
CA ALA A 300 -5.14 -31.09 1.07
C ALA A 300 -4.41 -31.44 2.38
N VAL A 301 -5.04 -32.24 3.22
CA VAL A 301 -4.53 -32.67 4.53
C VAL A 301 -4.76 -34.17 4.68
N ALA A 302 -3.73 -34.93 5.03
CA ALA A 302 -3.89 -36.36 5.27
C ALA A 302 -4.67 -36.58 6.58
N GLU A 303 -5.46 -37.64 6.65
CA GLU A 303 -6.05 -38.09 7.91
C GLU A 303 -5.00 -38.24 9.02
N GLY A 304 -5.40 -38.00 10.27
CA GLY A 304 -4.50 -38.04 11.44
C GLY A 304 -3.41 -36.97 11.43
N THR A 305 -3.42 -36.01 10.49
CA THR A 305 -2.47 -34.90 10.43
C THR A 305 -3.14 -33.55 10.63
N SER A 306 -2.31 -32.53 10.80
CA SER A 306 -2.75 -31.16 11.07
C SER A 306 -2.23 -30.19 10.02
N LEU A 307 -3.00 -29.14 9.74
CA LEU A 307 -2.68 -28.05 8.82
C LEU A 307 -2.84 -26.71 9.53
N GLN A 308 -1.92 -25.78 9.27
CA GLN A 308 -2.03 -24.41 9.75
C GLN A 308 -2.83 -23.56 8.77
N LEU A 309 -3.92 -22.95 9.24
CA LEU A 309 -4.70 -21.95 8.52
C LEU A 309 -4.35 -20.57 9.06
N SER A 310 -3.98 -19.64 8.17
CA SER A 310 -3.61 -18.29 8.59
C SER A 310 -4.43 -17.25 7.83
N ALA A 311 -4.96 -16.29 8.57
CA ALA A 311 -5.71 -15.16 8.05
C ALA A 311 -5.12 -13.85 8.54
N GLU A 312 -5.35 -12.77 7.80
CA GLU A 312 -4.90 -11.42 8.13
C GLU A 312 -6.07 -10.45 8.13
N VAL A 313 -6.25 -9.72 9.22
CA VAL A 313 -7.23 -8.65 9.37
C VAL A 313 -6.60 -7.32 8.98
N ARG A 314 -7.31 -6.57 8.14
CA ARG A 314 -6.84 -5.29 7.59
C ARG A 314 -7.86 -4.17 7.80
N ASP A 315 -7.36 -2.95 7.87
CA ASP A 315 -8.17 -1.74 7.88
C ASP A 315 -8.63 -1.38 6.46
N SER A 316 -9.43 -0.30 6.36
CA SER A 316 -9.92 0.19 5.07
C SER A 316 -8.83 0.74 4.14
N PHE A 317 -7.59 0.83 4.60
CA PHE A 317 -6.42 1.29 3.82
C PHE A 317 -5.51 0.12 3.41
N ASN A 318 -5.97 -1.15 3.58
CA ASN A 318 -5.24 -2.38 3.30
C ASN A 318 -3.98 -2.59 4.17
N ASN A 319 -4.00 -2.06 5.40
CA ASN A 319 -2.92 -2.22 6.35
C ASN A 319 -3.37 -3.11 7.53
N PRO A 320 -2.48 -3.94 8.10
CA PRO A 320 -2.88 -4.89 9.13
C PRO A 320 -3.27 -4.21 10.44
N VAL A 321 -4.22 -4.82 11.16
CA VAL A 321 -4.76 -4.30 12.43
C VAL A 321 -4.54 -5.31 13.56
N SER A 322 -3.85 -4.88 14.61
CA SER A 322 -3.58 -5.72 15.79
C SER A 322 -4.74 -5.71 16.79
N ASP A 323 -4.74 -6.68 17.70
CA ASP A 323 -5.66 -6.76 18.84
C ASP A 323 -7.15 -6.84 18.44
N VAL A 324 -7.43 -7.36 17.23
CA VAL A 324 -8.78 -7.58 16.73
C VAL A 324 -9.25 -8.96 17.10
N ASP A 325 -10.43 -9.05 17.73
CA ASP A 325 -11.09 -10.31 18.05
C ASP A 325 -11.52 -11.04 16.77
N VAL A 326 -11.11 -12.30 16.62
CA VAL A 326 -11.40 -13.18 15.49
C VAL A 326 -11.79 -14.56 16.02
N THR A 327 -12.77 -15.18 15.38
CA THR A 327 -13.25 -16.53 15.72
C THR A 327 -13.16 -17.44 14.51
N GLY A 328 -12.69 -18.67 14.71
CA GLY A 328 -12.62 -19.71 13.70
C GLY A 328 -13.57 -20.86 14.04
N THR A 329 -14.27 -21.39 13.05
CA THR A 329 -15.19 -22.53 13.21
C THR A 329 -15.12 -23.47 12.00
N ILE A 330 -15.51 -24.74 12.18
CA ILE A 330 -15.79 -25.64 11.07
C ILE A 330 -17.27 -25.46 10.69
N GLU A 331 -17.53 -24.96 9.49
CA GLU A 331 -18.88 -24.76 8.96
C GLU A 331 -19.44 -26.09 8.42
N SER A 332 -18.61 -26.87 7.72
CA SER A 332 -18.98 -28.19 7.20
C SER A 332 -17.76 -29.13 7.08
N GLY A 333 -18.01 -30.44 7.04
CA GLY A 333 -16.97 -31.48 7.01
C GLY A 333 -16.51 -31.93 8.41
N PRO A 334 -15.68 -33.00 8.51
CA PRO A 334 -15.18 -33.49 9.79
C PRO A 334 -13.90 -32.76 10.23
N GLY A 335 -13.36 -33.13 11.38
CA GLY A 335 -12.15 -32.53 11.97
C GLY A 335 -12.45 -31.52 13.06
N SER A 336 -11.40 -30.82 13.50
CA SER A 336 -11.51 -29.76 14.50
C SER A 336 -10.59 -28.58 14.19
N LEU A 337 -10.94 -27.42 14.72
CA LEU A 337 -10.15 -26.20 14.59
C LEU A 337 -9.77 -25.68 15.98
N GLU A 338 -8.49 -25.45 16.21
CA GLU A 338 -7.95 -24.88 17.45
C GLU A 338 -7.15 -23.60 17.16
N PRO A 339 -7.09 -22.62 18.07
CA PRO A 339 -7.81 -22.59 19.34
C PRO A 339 -9.32 -22.37 19.15
N THR A 340 -10.11 -23.03 19.98
CA THR A 340 -11.56 -22.76 20.06
C THR A 340 -11.86 -21.42 20.75
N GLY A 341 -12.89 -20.72 20.27
CA GLY A 341 -13.32 -19.42 20.79
C GLY A 341 -12.63 -18.24 20.10
N THR A 342 -12.66 -17.09 20.76
CA THR A 342 -12.15 -15.83 20.22
C THR A 342 -10.68 -15.64 20.55
N ILE A 343 -9.88 -15.33 19.54
CA ILE A 343 -8.47 -14.95 19.66
C ILE A 343 -8.23 -13.56 19.08
N GLN A 344 -7.08 -12.98 19.39
CA GLN A 344 -6.71 -11.65 18.91
C GLN A 344 -5.62 -11.72 17.85
N THR A 345 -5.72 -10.83 16.85
CA THR A 345 -4.66 -10.64 15.87
C THR A 345 -3.37 -10.15 16.51
N ASP A 346 -2.24 -10.60 15.98
CA ASP A 346 -0.91 -10.18 16.43
C ASP A 346 -0.54 -8.75 15.94
N SER A 347 0.71 -8.32 16.18
CA SER A 347 1.21 -7.01 15.73
C SER A 347 1.28 -6.84 14.21
N GLU A 348 1.17 -7.93 13.45
CA GLU A 348 1.09 -7.94 11.99
C GLU A 348 -0.34 -8.17 11.48
N GLY A 349 -1.35 -8.10 12.35
CA GLY A 349 -2.75 -8.30 12.01
C GLY A 349 -3.11 -9.75 11.68
N LYS A 350 -2.26 -10.72 12.04
CA LYS A 350 -2.44 -12.12 11.68
C LYS A 350 -3.08 -12.92 12.81
N VAL A 351 -3.87 -13.89 12.41
CA VAL A 351 -4.34 -14.99 13.27
C VAL A 351 -4.02 -16.31 12.62
N THR A 352 -3.81 -17.31 13.46
CA THR A 352 -3.51 -18.66 13.04
C THR A 352 -4.41 -19.63 13.78
N PHE A 353 -5.00 -20.54 13.02
CA PHE A 353 -5.72 -21.69 13.51
C PHE A 353 -5.03 -22.97 13.04
N GLN A 354 -5.03 -23.99 13.88
CA GLN A 354 -4.63 -25.34 13.52
C GLN A 354 -5.90 -26.14 13.22
N TYR A 355 -5.98 -26.62 12.00
CA TYR A 355 -6.95 -27.62 11.59
C TYR A 355 -6.38 -29.01 11.86
N ASP A 356 -7.11 -29.86 12.57
CA ASP A 356 -6.77 -31.26 12.84
C ASP A 356 -7.75 -32.18 12.10
N ALA A 357 -7.22 -32.97 11.16
CA ALA A 357 -8.00 -33.99 10.47
C ALA A 357 -8.32 -35.15 11.43
N PRO A 358 -9.50 -35.82 11.29
CA PRO A 358 -9.78 -37.05 12.02
C PRO A 358 -8.71 -38.11 11.77
N GLU A 359 -8.47 -38.98 12.75
CA GLU A 359 -7.50 -40.09 12.68
C GLU A 359 -7.73 -41.04 11.50
N ASN A 360 -8.98 -41.13 11.02
CA ASN A 360 -9.34 -41.96 9.88
C ASN A 360 -10.57 -41.37 9.16
N VAL A 361 -10.55 -41.37 7.83
CA VAL A 361 -11.70 -41.02 6.99
C VAL A 361 -11.89 -42.06 5.88
N ASP A 362 -13.15 -42.40 5.57
CA ASP A 362 -13.46 -43.25 4.42
C ASP A 362 -13.50 -42.38 3.14
N GLY A 363 -12.49 -42.49 2.29
CA GLY A 363 -12.36 -41.70 1.05
C GLY A 363 -12.12 -40.20 1.28
N ALA A 364 -11.98 -39.45 0.17
CA ALA A 364 -11.73 -38.01 0.25
C ALA A 364 -12.95 -37.23 0.76
N GLN A 365 -12.73 -36.28 1.67
CA GLN A 365 -13.80 -35.45 2.25
C GLN A 365 -13.45 -33.97 2.20
N THR A 366 -14.43 -33.13 1.84
CA THR A 366 -14.28 -31.68 1.86
C THR A 366 -14.65 -31.12 3.22
N VAL A 367 -13.89 -30.12 3.66
CA VAL A 367 -14.12 -29.36 4.88
C VAL A 367 -14.14 -27.88 4.54
N GLU A 368 -15.10 -27.17 5.10
CA GLU A 368 -15.18 -25.72 5.01
C GLU A 368 -14.98 -25.16 6.41
N ALA A 369 -13.84 -24.50 6.63
CA ALA A 369 -13.59 -23.75 7.86
C ALA A 369 -13.84 -22.26 7.62
N LEU A 370 -14.52 -21.60 8.55
CA LEU A 370 -14.86 -20.20 8.48
C LEU A 370 -14.12 -19.42 9.57
N VAL A 371 -13.41 -18.38 9.17
CA VAL A 371 -12.74 -17.44 10.07
C VAL A 371 -13.36 -16.06 9.90
N GLU A 372 -13.81 -15.45 11.00
CA GLU A 372 -14.55 -14.19 10.95
C GLU A 372 -14.15 -13.20 12.04
N ILE A 373 -14.21 -11.91 11.69
CA ILE A 373 -13.93 -10.82 12.64
C ILE A 373 -15.09 -10.70 13.63
N GLY A 374 -14.80 -10.88 14.91
CA GLY A 374 -15.76 -10.81 16.01
C GLY A 374 -15.77 -12.09 16.86
N ASP A 375 -16.78 -12.16 17.72
CA ASP A 375 -16.98 -13.27 18.68
C ASP A 375 -17.85 -14.41 18.14
N GLY A 376 -18.15 -14.39 16.84
CA GLY A 376 -19.04 -15.34 16.17
C GLY A 376 -20.51 -15.23 16.56
N SER A 377 -20.92 -14.16 17.25
CA SER A 377 -22.31 -13.92 17.60
C SER A 377 -23.03 -13.05 16.55
N GLY A 378 -23.54 -13.70 15.51
CA GLY A 378 -24.40 -13.07 14.49
C GLY A 378 -23.78 -13.03 13.10
N GLY A 379 -24.60 -12.72 12.09
CA GLY A 379 -24.12 -12.64 10.72
C GLY A 379 -23.21 -11.43 10.52
N VAL A 380 -21.97 -11.67 10.10
CA VAL A 380 -21.03 -10.63 9.66
C VAL A 380 -21.13 -10.40 8.16
N ALA A 381 -20.70 -9.23 7.70
CA ALA A 381 -20.62 -8.92 6.27
C ALA A 381 -19.58 -9.83 5.58
N THR A 382 -19.70 -10.02 4.26
CA THR A 382 -18.87 -10.97 3.50
C THR A 382 -17.38 -10.65 3.63
N GLU A 383 -16.99 -9.39 3.55
CA GLU A 383 -15.60 -8.95 3.70
C GLU A 383 -15.03 -9.20 5.11
N ARG A 384 -15.88 -9.46 6.11
CA ARG A 384 -15.48 -9.69 7.50
C ARG A 384 -15.34 -11.17 7.85
N ARG A 385 -15.42 -12.04 6.86
CA ARG A 385 -15.19 -13.48 7.00
C ARG A 385 -14.41 -14.01 5.81
N VAL A 386 -13.62 -15.05 6.03
CA VAL A 386 -12.90 -15.78 5.00
C VAL A 386 -13.13 -17.27 5.18
N ARG A 387 -13.35 -17.95 4.06
CA ARG A 387 -13.55 -19.40 4.02
C ARG A 387 -12.25 -20.09 3.62
N PHE A 388 -11.92 -21.13 4.35
CA PHE A 388 -10.85 -22.07 4.05
C PHE A 388 -11.49 -23.38 3.56
N ASP A 389 -11.28 -23.67 2.29
CA ASP A 389 -11.73 -24.93 1.68
C ASP A 389 -10.58 -25.95 1.77
N LEU A 390 -10.81 -27.07 2.43
CA LEU A 390 -9.81 -28.13 2.65
C LEU A 390 -10.30 -29.46 2.10
N THR A 391 -9.37 -30.33 1.73
CA THR A 391 -9.67 -31.71 1.34
C THR A 391 -8.90 -32.68 2.23
N ILE A 392 -9.61 -33.49 3.00
CA ILE A 392 -9.01 -34.58 3.77
C ILE A 392 -8.78 -35.77 2.84
N VAL A 393 -7.60 -36.34 2.92
CA VAL A 393 -7.17 -37.51 2.16
C VAL A 393 -7.13 -38.72 3.07
N ASP A 394 -7.88 -39.76 2.68
CA ASP A 394 -7.73 -41.14 3.16
C ASP A 394 -6.38 -41.68 2.65
N SER A 395 -5.42 -41.78 3.57
CA SER A 395 -4.03 -42.09 3.27
C SER A 395 -3.72 -43.58 3.39
N ASP A 396 -4.55 -44.31 4.13
CA ASP A 396 -4.39 -45.75 4.36
C ASP A 396 -5.32 -46.62 3.48
N GLN A 397 -6.23 -46.00 2.72
CA GLN A 397 -7.24 -46.64 1.86
C GLN A 397 -8.09 -47.68 2.61
N SER A 398 -8.28 -47.48 3.91
CA SER A 398 -9.09 -48.40 4.70
C SER A 398 -10.58 -48.18 4.40
N GLY A 399 -11.31 -49.27 4.16
CA GLY A 399 -12.75 -49.21 3.89
C GLY A 399 -13.15 -48.97 2.43
N SER A 400 -12.21 -48.74 1.51
CA SER A 400 -12.47 -48.73 0.06
C SER A 400 -12.42 -50.16 -0.50
N ASP A 401 -13.57 -50.66 -0.97
CA ASP A 401 -13.69 -51.97 -1.66
C ASP A 401 -13.25 -51.88 -3.16
N SER A 402 -12.49 -50.85 -3.55
CA SER A 402 -12.09 -50.57 -4.93
C SER A 402 -10.57 -50.63 -5.12
N ASP A 403 -10.13 -51.54 -6.00
CA ASP A 403 -8.76 -51.65 -6.54
C ASP A 403 -8.33 -50.44 -7.41
N ASP A 404 -8.97 -49.26 -7.27
CA ASP A 404 -8.72 -48.13 -8.17
C ASP A 404 -7.80 -47.07 -7.55
N SER A 405 -6.69 -46.88 -8.26
CA SER A 405 -5.57 -45.98 -8.01
C SER A 405 -6.00 -44.52 -8.18
N SER A 406 -5.77 -43.67 -7.18
CA SER A 406 -5.76 -42.18 -7.21
C SER A 406 -6.97 -41.42 -7.78
N SER A 407 -7.88 -42.06 -8.51
CA SER A 407 -8.98 -41.45 -9.26
C SER A 407 -10.16 -41.05 -8.38
N ASP A 408 -10.35 -41.72 -7.23
CA ASP A 408 -11.44 -41.41 -6.29
C ASP A 408 -11.15 -40.21 -5.36
N VAL A 409 -9.89 -39.78 -5.28
CA VAL A 409 -9.46 -38.63 -4.43
C VAL A 409 -9.33 -37.34 -5.25
N ASN A 410 -9.10 -37.47 -6.55
CA ASN A 410 -8.92 -36.35 -7.46
C ASN A 410 -10.25 -35.96 -8.14
N PRO A 411 -10.38 -34.70 -8.63
CA PRO A 411 -11.55 -34.29 -9.39
C PRO A 411 -11.86 -35.25 -10.54
N TYR A 412 -13.09 -35.77 -10.57
CA TYR A 412 -13.58 -36.72 -11.58
C TYR A 412 -14.98 -36.33 -12.03
N GLY A 413 -15.25 -36.41 -13.34
CA GLY A 413 -16.57 -36.11 -13.91
C GLY A 413 -16.54 -35.10 -15.05
N PRO A 414 -17.71 -34.63 -15.54
CA PRO A 414 -17.77 -33.65 -16.62
C PRO A 414 -17.35 -32.25 -16.13
N ASN A 415 -16.80 -31.43 -17.02
CA ASN A 415 -16.37 -30.04 -16.75
C ASN A 415 -15.32 -29.93 -15.63
N THR A 416 -14.27 -30.73 -15.72
CA THR A 416 -13.10 -30.61 -14.84
C THR A 416 -11.81 -30.90 -15.62
N VAL A 417 -10.67 -30.67 -14.98
CA VAL A 417 -9.40 -31.26 -15.40
C VAL A 417 -9.21 -32.51 -14.55
N GLN A 418 -9.36 -33.67 -15.16
CA GLN A 418 -9.36 -34.95 -14.48
C GLN A 418 -7.96 -35.54 -14.50
N LEU A 419 -7.51 -36.10 -13.36
CA LEU A 419 -6.31 -36.93 -13.34
C LEU A 419 -6.63 -38.29 -13.96
N GLU A 420 -5.90 -38.68 -14.98
CA GLU A 420 -6.11 -39.96 -15.70
C GLU A 420 -5.10 -41.03 -15.26
N ASP A 421 -3.82 -40.66 -15.11
CA ASP A 421 -2.78 -41.61 -14.75
C ASP A 421 -1.59 -40.91 -14.09
N ALA A 422 -0.84 -41.67 -13.30
CA ALA A 422 0.43 -41.24 -12.73
C ALA A 422 1.37 -42.44 -12.62
N VAL A 423 2.47 -42.43 -13.37
CA VAL A 423 3.39 -43.57 -13.48
C VAL A 423 4.84 -43.16 -13.26
N ILE A 424 5.60 -44.04 -12.59
CA ILE A 424 7.05 -43.94 -12.48
C ILE A 424 7.65 -44.65 -13.68
N VAL A 425 8.46 -43.94 -14.45
CA VAL A 425 9.10 -44.49 -15.66
C VAL A 425 10.60 -44.18 -15.65
N GLU A 426 11.36 -45.05 -16.30
CA GLU A 426 12.73 -44.72 -16.70
C GLU A 426 12.66 -43.76 -17.89
N ASN A 427 13.35 -42.62 -17.80
CA ASN A 427 13.34 -41.63 -18.85
C ASN A 427 14.51 -41.80 -19.82
N ASP A 428 14.26 -42.56 -20.88
CA ASP A 428 15.22 -42.81 -21.98
C ASP A 428 15.46 -41.59 -22.89
N ARG A 429 14.71 -40.48 -22.71
CA ARG A 429 14.81 -39.27 -23.55
C ARG A 429 15.81 -38.23 -23.02
N GLY A 430 16.46 -38.52 -21.89
CA GLY A 430 17.39 -37.64 -21.22
C GLY A 430 16.69 -36.62 -20.30
N THR A 431 17.41 -36.19 -19.28
CA THR A 431 17.01 -35.13 -18.32
C THR A 431 17.72 -33.82 -18.64
N SER A 432 17.31 -32.69 -18.03
CA SER A 432 18.01 -31.40 -18.23
C SER A 432 19.46 -31.45 -17.73
N ARG A 433 19.83 -32.54 -17.05
CA ARG A 433 21.15 -32.87 -16.52
C ARG A 433 21.95 -33.89 -17.35
N GLY A 434 21.39 -34.43 -18.43
CA GLY A 434 22.14 -35.19 -19.44
C GLY A 434 22.52 -36.62 -19.07
N ASN A 435 21.69 -37.33 -18.30
CA ASN A 435 21.89 -38.75 -17.99
C ASN A 435 20.66 -39.58 -18.45
N ASP A 436 20.91 -40.74 -19.07
CA ASP A 436 19.91 -41.53 -19.82
C ASP A 436 19.23 -42.63 -18.98
N ASP A 437 19.52 -42.75 -17.68
CA ASP A 437 18.92 -43.74 -16.77
C ASP A 437 18.40 -43.04 -15.50
N VAL A 438 17.35 -42.23 -15.63
CA VAL A 438 16.76 -41.49 -14.50
C VAL A 438 15.29 -41.83 -14.33
N GLN A 439 14.86 -42.13 -13.10
CA GLN A 439 13.45 -42.33 -12.78
C GLN A 439 12.73 -40.99 -12.62
N VAL A 440 11.65 -40.82 -13.37
CA VAL A 440 10.77 -39.65 -13.35
C VAL A 440 9.33 -40.08 -13.11
N ILE A 441 8.46 -39.12 -12.81
CA ILE A 441 7.01 -39.36 -12.67
C ILE A 441 6.30 -38.71 -13.86
N GLN A 442 5.55 -39.49 -14.63
CA GLN A 442 4.65 -38.95 -15.66
C GLN A 442 3.23 -38.88 -15.11
N VAL A 443 2.60 -37.73 -15.25
CA VAL A 443 1.24 -37.48 -14.77
C VAL A 443 0.39 -37.00 -15.94
N THR A 444 -0.70 -37.71 -16.21
CA THR A 444 -1.60 -37.42 -17.32
C THR A 444 -2.90 -36.83 -16.82
N PHE A 445 -3.28 -35.68 -17.37
CA PHE A 445 -4.56 -35.02 -17.14
C PHE A 445 -5.42 -35.03 -18.40
N SER A 446 -6.74 -35.03 -18.25
CA SER A 446 -7.68 -34.81 -19.35
C SER A 446 -8.61 -33.63 -19.07
N ASN A 447 -8.95 -32.87 -20.10
CA ASN A 447 -9.98 -31.85 -20.00
C ASN A 447 -11.36 -32.43 -20.37
N THR A 448 -12.22 -32.57 -19.36
CA THR A 448 -13.58 -33.11 -19.52
C THR A 448 -14.63 -32.03 -19.78
N HIS A 449 -14.23 -30.75 -19.93
CA HIS A 449 -15.10 -29.71 -20.43
C HIS A 449 -15.47 -29.98 -21.89
N THR A 450 -16.73 -29.71 -22.22
CA THR A 450 -17.26 -29.90 -23.58
C THR A 450 -17.38 -28.58 -24.35
N ASP A 451 -17.32 -27.46 -23.64
CA ASP A 451 -17.57 -26.11 -24.11
C ASP A 451 -16.29 -25.27 -24.26
N LYS A 452 -15.28 -25.49 -23.41
CA LYS A 452 -14.04 -24.68 -23.39
C LYS A 452 -12.75 -25.52 -23.30
N ASP A 453 -11.72 -25.02 -23.95
CA ASP A 453 -10.33 -25.45 -23.69
C ASP A 453 -9.90 -24.88 -22.33
N ILE A 454 -8.96 -25.54 -21.64
CA ILE A 454 -8.49 -25.10 -20.32
C ILE A 454 -7.03 -24.73 -20.43
N ASP A 455 -6.73 -23.48 -20.08
CA ASP A 455 -5.37 -22.97 -20.00
C ASP A 455 -4.86 -23.14 -18.57
N ILE A 456 -3.77 -23.87 -18.38
CA ILE A 456 -3.13 -24.00 -17.08
C ILE A 456 -2.22 -22.79 -16.88
N ASP A 457 -2.60 -21.92 -15.97
CA ASP A 457 -1.88 -20.68 -15.68
C ASP A 457 -0.66 -20.96 -14.79
N ARG A 458 -0.83 -21.78 -13.74
CA ARG A 458 0.24 -22.09 -12.76
C ARG A 458 0.16 -23.50 -12.19
N ALA A 459 1.30 -24.00 -11.71
CA ALA A 459 1.40 -25.26 -11.00
C ALA A 459 2.28 -25.11 -9.75
N ARG A 460 1.98 -25.88 -8.68
CA ARG A 460 2.74 -25.88 -7.43
C ARG A 460 2.84 -27.27 -6.83
N LEU A 461 4.06 -27.69 -6.48
CA LEU A 461 4.31 -28.86 -5.66
C LEU A 461 4.20 -28.49 -4.18
N VAL A 462 3.12 -28.92 -3.51
CA VAL A 462 2.82 -28.50 -2.13
C VAL A 462 3.51 -29.39 -1.10
N MET A 463 3.45 -30.70 -1.31
CA MET A 463 4.04 -31.67 -0.39
C MET A 463 4.49 -32.92 -1.13
N TYR A 464 5.41 -33.65 -0.52
CA TYR A 464 5.84 -34.97 -0.97
C TYR A 464 6.09 -35.82 0.25
N ALA A 465 5.39 -36.94 0.34
CA ALA A 465 5.56 -37.94 1.37
C ALA A 465 6.49 -39.04 0.86
N SER A 466 7.70 -39.09 1.42
CA SER A 466 8.67 -40.14 1.13
C SER A 466 8.41 -41.38 2.00
N ARG A 467 8.76 -42.56 1.47
CA ARG A 467 8.56 -43.82 2.18
C ARG A 467 9.71 -44.07 3.13
N ASN A 468 9.39 -44.52 4.35
CA ASN A 468 10.40 -45.05 5.27
C ASN A 468 10.92 -46.40 4.73
N GLN A 469 12.21 -46.48 4.40
CA GLN A 469 12.84 -47.76 4.06
C GLN A 469 12.79 -48.69 5.28
N GLN A 470 12.06 -49.79 5.15
CA GLN A 470 11.96 -50.81 6.19
C GLN A 470 13.29 -51.60 6.25
N GLY A 471 14.22 -51.16 7.10
CA GLY A 471 15.52 -51.83 7.24
C GLY A 471 16.67 -50.96 7.73
N GLY A 472 16.52 -50.24 8.84
CA GLY A 472 17.64 -49.62 9.56
C GLY A 472 18.39 -48.46 8.85
N GLY A 473 17.95 -48.04 7.66
CA GLY A 473 18.39 -46.81 7.01
C GLY A 473 17.61 -45.60 7.55
N HIS A 474 18.25 -44.43 7.58
CA HIS A 474 17.58 -43.17 7.93
C HIS A 474 16.38 -42.91 7.00
N ALA A 475 15.30 -42.35 7.54
CA ALA A 475 14.17 -41.88 6.74
C ALA A 475 14.69 -40.98 5.60
N ARG A 476 14.32 -41.28 4.36
CA ARG A 476 14.75 -40.49 3.21
C ARG A 476 14.03 -39.14 3.28
N GLY A 477 14.77 -38.06 3.45
CA GLY A 477 14.21 -36.71 3.35
C GLY A 477 13.59 -36.52 1.96
N PRO A 478 12.55 -35.70 1.82
CA PRO A 478 11.81 -35.61 0.58
C PRO A 478 12.56 -34.67 -0.42
N PRO A 479 12.25 -34.67 -1.73
CA PRO A 479 12.99 -33.87 -2.73
C PRO A 479 12.99 -32.36 -2.40
N ALA A 480 14.07 -31.66 -2.72
CA ALA A 480 14.13 -30.20 -2.58
C ALA A 480 13.16 -29.49 -3.54
N LYS A 481 13.04 -30.01 -4.76
CA LYS A 481 12.26 -29.44 -5.86
C LYS A 481 11.89 -30.49 -6.90
N ALA A 482 11.03 -30.13 -7.85
CA ALA A 482 10.77 -30.88 -9.07
C ALA A 482 11.03 -30.01 -10.30
N LEU A 483 11.62 -30.58 -11.34
CA LEU A 483 11.65 -29.99 -12.68
C LEU A 483 10.48 -30.57 -13.48
N VAL A 484 9.72 -29.73 -14.16
CA VAL A 484 8.50 -30.10 -14.89
C VAL A 484 8.64 -29.70 -16.34
N TYR A 485 8.30 -30.62 -17.25
CA TYR A 485 8.29 -30.38 -18.69
C TYR A 485 7.20 -31.22 -19.38
N ASP A 486 6.67 -30.71 -20.50
CA ASP A 486 5.79 -31.45 -21.39
C ASP A 486 6.59 -32.52 -22.17
N THR A 487 5.97 -33.68 -22.37
CA THR A 487 6.41 -34.73 -23.28
C THR A 487 6.59 -34.33 -24.75
N GLU A 488 5.95 -33.24 -25.23
CA GLU A 488 6.10 -32.72 -26.59
C GLU A 488 7.27 -31.74 -26.77
N GLU A 489 7.75 -31.10 -25.69
CA GLU A 489 8.81 -30.11 -25.72
C GLU A 489 10.20 -30.69 -25.43
N SER A 490 11.25 -29.95 -25.83
CA SER A 490 12.62 -30.37 -25.60
C SER A 490 13.03 -30.13 -24.14
N VAL A 491 13.85 -31.02 -23.59
CA VAL A 491 14.36 -31.02 -22.20
C VAL A 491 15.07 -29.71 -21.77
N GLY A 492 15.32 -28.79 -22.72
CA GLY A 492 15.88 -27.46 -22.48
C GLY A 492 14.89 -26.41 -21.98
N GLU A 493 13.58 -26.68 -21.96
CA GLU A 493 12.51 -25.74 -21.60
C GLU A 493 11.74 -26.17 -20.32
N SER A 494 12.44 -26.76 -19.35
CA SER A 494 11.84 -27.17 -18.07
C SER A 494 11.61 -26.00 -17.10
N TYR A 495 10.57 -26.10 -16.27
CA TYR A 495 10.31 -25.18 -15.15
C TYR A 495 10.52 -25.83 -13.78
N GLU A 496 10.75 -25.03 -12.74
CA GLU A 496 11.12 -25.49 -11.41
C GLU A 496 9.99 -25.29 -10.39
N LEU A 497 9.60 -26.33 -9.65
CA LEU A 497 8.64 -26.28 -8.55
C LEU A 497 9.36 -26.50 -7.21
N ILE A 498 9.35 -25.50 -6.34
CA ILE A 498 9.97 -25.56 -5.00
C ILE A 498 8.92 -25.88 -3.95
N ARG A 499 9.26 -26.78 -3.01
CA ARG A 499 8.38 -27.26 -1.93
C ARG A 499 7.90 -26.18 -0.94
N SER A 500 8.55 -25.02 -0.92
CA SER A 500 8.29 -23.95 0.05
C SER A 500 8.54 -22.59 -0.59
N GLY A 501 7.45 -21.88 -0.88
CA GLY A 501 7.47 -20.41 -0.86
C GLY A 501 7.54 -19.66 -2.19
N ASP A 502 6.99 -20.17 -3.30
CA ASP A 502 6.42 -19.34 -4.40
C ASP A 502 5.81 -20.23 -5.49
N TYR A 503 4.82 -19.72 -6.25
CA TYR A 503 4.46 -20.22 -7.59
C TYR A 503 5.54 -19.81 -8.61
N ALA A 504 6.81 -20.06 -8.32
CA ALA A 504 7.91 -19.53 -9.14
C ALA A 504 8.15 -20.44 -10.35
N VAL A 505 7.33 -20.26 -11.40
CA VAL A 505 7.66 -20.75 -12.73
C VAL A 505 8.83 -19.90 -13.26
N THR A 506 10.07 -20.26 -12.96
CA THR A 506 11.23 -19.58 -13.54
C THR A 506 11.50 -20.13 -14.95
N ASN A 507 10.84 -19.52 -15.96
CA ASN A 507 11.24 -19.37 -17.37
C ASN A 507 10.07 -19.24 -18.37
N VAL A 508 8.85 -18.86 -17.97
CA VAL A 508 7.81 -18.58 -18.97
C VAL A 508 8.09 -17.18 -19.54
N SER A 509 8.43 -17.10 -20.82
CA SER A 509 8.40 -15.83 -21.57
C SER A 509 6.99 -15.27 -21.56
N ASP A 510 6.83 -13.94 -21.64
CA ASP A 510 5.63 -13.06 -21.53
C ASP A 510 4.28 -13.47 -22.21
N SER A 511 4.03 -14.75 -22.51
CA SER A 511 2.74 -15.36 -22.82
C SER A 511 2.42 -16.42 -21.75
N ASP A 512 1.99 -15.96 -20.58
CA ASP A 512 1.91 -16.68 -19.29
C ASP A 512 0.88 -17.83 -19.23
N LYS A 513 1.13 -18.95 -19.91
CA LYS A 513 0.41 -20.22 -19.71
C LYS A 513 1.41 -21.37 -19.70
N LEU A 514 1.29 -22.29 -18.74
CA LEU A 514 2.07 -23.52 -18.71
C LEU A 514 1.71 -24.41 -19.89
N ASP A 515 0.42 -24.51 -20.23
CA ASP A 515 -0.09 -25.28 -21.37
C ASP A 515 -1.60 -25.03 -21.60
N SER A 516 -2.15 -25.55 -22.71
CA SER A 516 -3.59 -25.54 -23.02
C SER A 516 -4.13 -26.96 -23.26
N LEU A 517 -4.97 -27.47 -22.36
CA LEU A 517 -5.68 -28.73 -22.55
C LEU A 517 -6.92 -28.55 -23.43
N THR A 518 -6.88 -29.17 -24.61
CA THR A 518 -8.01 -29.14 -25.56
C THR A 518 -9.25 -29.82 -24.99
N ARG A 519 -10.42 -29.22 -25.19
CA ARG A 519 -11.73 -29.74 -24.77
C ARG A 519 -12.10 -31.09 -25.41
N ASN A 520 -13.11 -31.75 -24.84
CA ASN A 520 -13.60 -33.08 -25.25
C ASN A 520 -12.58 -34.22 -25.07
N GLY A 521 -11.92 -34.27 -23.92
CA GLY A 521 -11.01 -35.36 -23.57
C GLY A 521 -9.62 -35.22 -24.20
N GLY A 522 -9.20 -34.00 -24.54
CA GLY A 522 -7.79 -33.73 -24.81
C GLY A 522 -6.97 -34.07 -23.57
N GLN A 523 -5.92 -34.87 -23.77
CA GLN A 523 -5.05 -35.35 -22.71
C GLN A 523 -3.68 -34.68 -22.82
N GLN A 524 -3.08 -34.42 -21.67
CA GLN A 524 -1.78 -33.79 -21.56
C GLN A 524 -0.96 -34.47 -20.48
N THR A 525 0.30 -34.78 -20.78
CA THR A 525 1.19 -35.52 -19.88
C THR A 525 2.39 -34.67 -19.47
N TYR A 526 2.54 -34.46 -18.17
CA TYR A 526 3.67 -33.75 -17.60
C TYR A 526 4.66 -34.73 -17.00
N THR A 527 5.95 -34.49 -17.25
CA THR A 527 7.04 -35.27 -16.65
C THR A 527 7.67 -34.48 -15.52
N PHE A 528 7.75 -35.11 -14.34
CA PHE A 528 8.35 -34.56 -13.12
C PHE A 528 9.66 -35.27 -12.81
N GLU A 529 10.77 -34.54 -12.95
CA GLU A 529 12.10 -34.95 -12.46
C GLU A 529 12.29 -34.43 -11.04
N MET A 530 12.31 -35.32 -10.05
CA MET A 530 12.48 -34.93 -8.65
C MET A 530 13.97 -34.71 -8.34
N VAL A 531 14.29 -33.69 -7.56
CA VAL A 531 15.68 -33.29 -7.27
C VAL A 531 15.90 -33.16 -5.77
N ASP A 532 17.00 -33.70 -5.27
CA ASP A 532 17.37 -33.58 -3.85
C ASP A 532 18.06 -32.24 -3.51
N ASN A 533 18.42 -32.04 -2.24
CA ASN A 533 19.09 -30.83 -1.76
C ASN A 533 20.52 -30.66 -2.29
N SER A 534 21.15 -31.73 -2.79
CA SER A 534 22.48 -31.71 -3.40
C SER A 534 22.42 -31.32 -4.88
N GLY A 535 21.21 -31.28 -5.44
CA GLY A 535 20.97 -31.02 -6.86
C GLY A 535 21.02 -32.27 -7.72
N ASP A 536 21.05 -33.46 -7.13
CA ASP A 536 21.06 -34.76 -7.80
C ASP A 536 19.63 -35.29 -7.98
N ASN A 537 19.46 -36.28 -8.87
CA ASN A 537 18.16 -36.89 -9.09
C ASN A 537 17.66 -37.60 -7.82
N PHE A 538 16.41 -37.33 -7.47
CA PHE A 538 15.67 -38.04 -6.45
C PHE A 538 14.81 -39.11 -7.11
N GLU A 539 15.26 -40.37 -7.08
CA GLU A 539 14.47 -41.49 -7.63
C GLU A 539 13.18 -41.72 -6.83
N PRO A 540 11.98 -41.52 -7.40
CA PRO A 540 10.71 -41.78 -6.70
C PRO A 540 10.49 -43.29 -6.52
N LEU A 541 9.89 -43.70 -5.40
CA LEU A 541 9.57 -45.10 -5.10
C LEU A 541 8.06 -45.35 -5.11
N GLN A 542 7.68 -46.59 -5.43
CA GLN A 542 6.29 -47.01 -5.32
C GLN A 542 5.78 -46.88 -3.86
N GLY A 543 4.62 -46.23 -3.72
CA GLY A 543 4.00 -45.91 -2.43
C GLY A 543 4.43 -44.57 -1.83
N GLU A 544 5.27 -43.80 -2.52
CA GLU A 544 5.44 -42.37 -2.27
C GLU A 544 4.33 -41.58 -2.98
N TRP A 545 4.03 -40.38 -2.49
CA TRP A 545 2.98 -39.55 -3.08
C TRP A 545 3.30 -38.07 -2.93
N PHE A 546 2.68 -37.24 -3.76
CA PHE A 546 2.81 -35.79 -3.66
C PHE A 546 1.51 -35.07 -4.00
N SER A 547 1.39 -33.84 -3.51
CA SER A 547 0.28 -32.96 -3.84
C SER A 547 0.71 -31.92 -4.87
N LEU A 548 -0.06 -31.80 -5.94
CA LEU A 548 0.12 -30.85 -7.01
C LEU A 548 -1.10 -29.93 -7.08
N VAL A 549 -0.90 -28.62 -6.96
CA VAL A 549 -1.96 -27.63 -7.19
C VAL A 549 -1.80 -27.11 -8.61
N LEU A 550 -2.88 -27.15 -9.39
CA LEU A 550 -2.99 -26.46 -10.68
C LEU A 550 -3.92 -25.25 -10.52
N GLU A 551 -3.56 -24.14 -11.15
CA GLU A 551 -4.38 -22.94 -11.26
C GLU A 551 -4.75 -22.76 -12.73
N PHE A 552 -6.05 -22.68 -13.01
CA PHE A 552 -6.63 -22.48 -14.34
C PHE A 552 -8.01 -21.85 -14.22
N ASP A 553 -8.37 -20.95 -15.14
CA ASP A 553 -9.69 -20.28 -15.17
C ASP A 553 -10.08 -19.65 -13.82
N ASP A 554 -9.13 -19.01 -13.13
CA ASP A 554 -9.27 -18.46 -11.77
C ASP A 554 -9.65 -19.49 -10.68
N GLN A 555 -9.60 -20.78 -11.00
CA GLN A 555 -9.80 -21.89 -10.07
C GLN A 555 -8.46 -22.46 -9.64
N ARG A 556 -8.39 -22.90 -8.38
CA ARG A 556 -7.25 -23.66 -7.85
C ARG A 556 -7.71 -25.05 -7.50
N VAL A 557 -7.06 -26.04 -8.09
CA VAL A 557 -7.44 -27.44 -7.95
C VAL A 557 -6.26 -28.24 -7.47
N THR A 558 -6.46 -28.95 -6.37
CA THR A 558 -5.43 -29.76 -5.73
C THR A 558 -5.59 -31.22 -6.15
N TYR A 559 -4.51 -31.77 -6.68
CA TYR A 559 -4.38 -33.17 -7.06
C TYR A 559 -3.46 -33.91 -6.11
N LEU A 560 -3.86 -35.11 -5.72
CA LEU A 560 -3.04 -36.07 -5.01
C LEU A 560 -2.50 -37.11 -6.00
N ILE A 561 -1.19 -37.11 -6.18
CA ILE A 561 -0.51 -37.98 -7.13
C ILE A 561 0.17 -39.11 -6.37
N THR A 562 -0.35 -40.33 -6.52
CA THR A 562 0.23 -41.58 -6.03
C THR A 562 0.74 -42.40 -7.22
N PRO A 563 1.99 -42.17 -7.69
CA PRO A 563 2.45 -42.79 -8.91
C PRO A 563 2.69 -44.29 -8.72
N ARG A 564 2.25 -45.07 -9.69
CA ARG A 564 2.46 -46.53 -9.76
C ARG A 564 3.67 -46.87 -10.63
N LEU A 565 4.22 -48.07 -10.48
CA LEU A 565 5.24 -48.60 -11.38
C LEU A 565 4.64 -49.10 -12.71
#